data_AF-A0A1J3DGR0-F1
#
_entry.id   AF-A0A1J3DGR0-F1
#
_cell.length_a   1.000
_cell.length_b   1.000
_cell.length_c   1.000
_cell.angle_alpha   90.00
_cell.angle_beta   90.00
_cell.angle_gamma   90.00
#
_symmetry.space_group_name_H-M   'P 1'
#
loop_
_entity.id
_entity.type
_entity.pdbx_description
1 polymer ?
#
loop_
_entity_poly.entity_id
_entity_poly.type
_entity_poly.pdbx_seq_one_letter_code
_entity_poly.pdbx_strand_id
1 'polypeptide(L)' 'MQLSGQIPESLKLCRSLQSLDLSDNDFSGSIPSEICFWLMYLVALDLFSNKLSGSIPSQFVDCKFLNCLAL' A
#
# COMPACT_ATOMS: atom_id res chain seq x y z
N MET A 1 13.29 -8.15 12.35
CA MET A 1 11.98 -8.79 12.54
C MET A 1 11.22 -8.56 11.24
N GLN A 2 10.70 -9.61 10.60
CA GLN A 2 9.88 -9.48 9.39
C GLN A 2 8.40 -9.45 9.80
N LEU A 3 7.67 -8.43 9.34
CA LEU A 3 6.23 -8.36 9.48
C LEU A 3 5.58 -9.30 8.47
N SER A 4 4.45 -9.90 8.83
CA SER A 4 3.74 -10.85 7.98
C SER A 4 2.23 -10.69 8.11
N GLY A 5 1.48 -11.35 7.23
CA GLY A 5 0.02 -11.25 7.14
C GLY A 5 -0.40 -10.43 5.93
N GLN A 6 -1.56 -9.80 5.99
CA GLN A 6 -2.05 -8.90 4.92
C GLN A 6 -1.77 -7.44 5.29
N ILE A 7 -1.80 -6.56 4.29
CA ILE A 7 -1.77 -5.11 4.53
C ILE A 7 -3.00 -4.75 5.38
N PRO A 8 -2.82 -4.21 6.60
CA PRO A 8 -3.92 -4.09 7.55
C PRO A 8 -4.84 -2.93 7.22
N GLU A 9 -6.15 -3.14 7.37
CA GLU A 9 -7.14 -2.06 7.21
C GLU A 9 -6.95 -0.90 8.19
N SER A 10 -6.23 -1.10 9.29
CA SER A 10 -5.95 -0.05 10.27
C SER A 10 -5.21 1.14 9.67
N LEU A 11 -4.55 0.99 8.51
CA LEU A 11 -3.99 2.09 7.73
C LEU A 11 -5.03 3.16 7.36
N LYS A 12 -6.34 2.84 7.35
CA LYS A 12 -7.41 3.83 7.18
C LYS A 12 -7.46 4.92 8.25
N LEU A 13 -6.78 4.72 9.39
CA LEU A 13 -6.64 5.72 10.44
C LEU A 13 -5.51 6.71 10.16
N CYS A 14 -4.58 6.37 9.27
CA CYS A 14 -3.41 7.18 8.89
C CYS A 14 -3.74 8.12 7.72
N ARG A 15 -4.84 8.87 7.81
CA ARG A 15 -5.37 9.68 6.68
C ARG A 15 -4.41 10.70 6.10
N SER A 16 -3.46 11.21 6.90
CA SER A 16 -2.48 12.22 6.49
C SER A 16 -1.14 11.65 6.03
N LEU A 17 -1.02 10.32 5.89
CA LEU A 17 0.22 9.67 5.50
C LEU A 17 0.61 10.04 4.06
N GLN A 18 1.86 10.44 3.87
CA GLN A 18 2.41 10.82 2.56
C GLN A 18 3.39 9.78 2.01
N SER A 19 4.04 9.00 2.87
CA SER A 19 4.97 7.95 2.49
C SER A 19 4.66 6.70 3.29
N LEU A 20 4.50 5.58 2.60
CA LEU A 20 4.34 4.27 3.21
C LEU A 20 5.38 3.33 2.61
N ASP A 21 6.31 2.90 3.46
CA ASP A 21 7.32 1.90 3.13
C ASP A 21 7.03 0.64 3.95
N LEU A 22 6.70 -0.43 3.24
CA LEU A 22 6.52 -1.77 3.79
C LEU A 22 7.48 -2.77 3.11
N SER A 23 8.54 -2.28 2.46
CA SER A 23 9.47 -3.13 1.72
C SER A 23 10.14 -4.17 2.62
N ASP A 24 10.64 -5.25 2.01
CA ASP A 24 11.45 -6.27 2.68
C ASP A 24 10.74 -6.96 3.87
N ASN A 25 9.44 -7.23 3.70
CA ASN A 25 8.60 -7.95 4.66
C ASN A 25 7.97 -9.20 4.05
N ASP A 26 7.17 -9.91 4.82
CA ASP A 26 6.44 -11.11 4.42
C ASP A 26 4.93 -10.84 4.25
N PHE A 27 4.53 -9.63 3.87
CA PHE A 27 3.12 -9.35 3.58
C PHE A 27 2.66 -10.15 2.36
N SER A 28 1.42 -10.65 2.41
CA SER A 28 0.85 -11.58 1.45
C SER A 28 -0.61 -11.25 1.13
N GLY A 29 -1.16 -11.91 0.12
CA GLY A 29 -2.49 -11.57 -0.43
C GLY A 29 -2.43 -10.36 -1.37
N SER A 30 -3.58 -9.74 -1.63
CA SER A 30 -3.69 -8.62 -2.56
C SER A 30 -3.53 -7.26 -1.87
N ILE A 31 -3.13 -6.26 -2.65
CA ILE A 31 -3.20 -4.86 -2.24
C ILE A 31 -4.68 -4.46 -2.08
N PRO A 32 -5.10 -3.85 -0.96
CA PRO A 32 -6.47 -3.40 -0.78
C PRO A 32 -6.88 -2.41 -1.87
N SER A 33 -8.04 -2.62 -2.50
CA SER A 33 -8.56 -1.73 -3.54
C SER A 33 -8.80 -0.32 -3.03
N GLU A 34 -9.08 -0.17 -1.74
CA GLU A 34 -9.41 1.10 -1.11
C GLU A 34 -8.17 1.82 -0.55
N ILE A 35 -6.94 1.31 -0.78
CA ILE A 35 -5.73 1.88 -0.18
C ILE A 35 -5.53 3.37 -0.55
N CYS A 36 -5.87 3.74 -1.79
CA CYS A 36 -5.84 5.14 -2.25
C CYS A 36 -6.92 6.01 -1.60
N PHE A 37 -8.07 5.43 -1.27
CA PHE A 37 -9.11 6.11 -0.52
C PHE A 37 -8.73 6.29 0.95
N TRP A 38 -8.06 5.29 1.54
CA TRP A 38 -7.55 5.35 2.91
C TRP A 38 -6.46 6.41 3.04
N LEU A 39 -5.50 6.40 2.12
CA LEU A 39 -4.29 7.22 2.16
C LEU A 39 -4.35 8.27 1.03
N MET A 40 -5.35 9.16 1.11
CA MET A 40 -5.67 10.11 0.03
C MET A 40 -4.55 11.10 -0.31
N TYR A 41 -3.57 11.28 0.59
CA TYR A 41 -2.41 12.16 0.42
C TYR A 41 -1.11 11.39 0.16
N LEU A 42 -1.19 10.08 -0.14
CA LEU A 42 -0.02 9.25 -0.35
C LEU A 42 0.72 9.70 -1.63
N VAL A 43 2.02 9.92 -1.47
CA VAL A 43 2.95 10.35 -2.52
C VAL A 43 3.90 9.22 -2.91
N ALA A 44 4.28 8.38 -1.95
CA ALA A 44 5.13 7.22 -2.17
C ALA A 44 4.57 5.98 -1.48
N LEU A 45 4.53 4.87 -2.24
CA LEU A 45 4.17 3.55 -1.75
C LEU A 45 5.23 2.55 -2.17
N ASP A 46 5.96 1.99 -1.21
CA ASP A 46 6.92 0.93 -1.43
C ASP A 46 6.43 -0.37 -0.79
N LEU A 47 6.18 -1.38 -1.64
CA LEU A 47 5.76 -2.73 -1.27
C LEU A 47 6.79 -3.77 -1.73
N PHE A 48 7.95 -3.34 -2.21
CA PHE A 48 8.96 -4.20 -2.81
C PHE A 48 9.40 -5.32 -1.88
N SER A 49 9.77 -6.47 -2.45
CA SER A 49 10.24 -7.63 -1.70
C SER A 49 9.25 -8.09 -0.61
N ASN A 50 7.98 -8.22 -0.98
CA ASN A 50 6.94 -8.91 -0.22
C ASN A 50 6.41 -10.14 -0.99
N LYS A 51 5.44 -10.85 -0.39
CA LYS A 51 4.75 -12.02 -0.98
C LYS A 51 3.34 -11.66 -1.48
N LEU A 52 3.15 -10.40 -1.89
CA LEU A 52 1.89 -9.91 -2.42
C LEU A 52 1.58 -10.56 -3.77
N SER A 53 0.29 -10.76 -4.07
CA SER A 53 -0.17 -11.39 -5.31
C SER A 53 -1.46 -10.76 -5.81
N GLY A 54 -1.82 -11.05 -7.07
CA GLY A 54 -2.94 -10.42 -7.77
C GLY A 54 -2.50 -9.21 -8.61
N SER A 55 -3.47 -8.51 -9.18
CA SER A 55 -3.25 -7.31 -9.99
C SER A 55 -3.27 -6.05 -9.15
N ILE A 56 -2.63 -4.98 -9.64
CA ILE A 56 -2.84 -3.63 -9.12
C ILE A 56 -4.33 -3.30 -9.25
N PRO A 57 -5.04 -2.94 -8.16
CA PRO A 57 -6.45 -2.55 -8.23
C PRO A 57 -6.65 -1.36 -9.16
N SER A 58 -7.70 -1.37 -9.99
CA SER A 58 -8.00 -0.25 -10.90
C SER A 58 -8.29 1.06 -10.16
N GLN A 59 -8.69 0.96 -8.89
CA GLN A 59 -8.87 2.06 -7.96
C GLN A 59 -7.57 2.83 -7.65
N PHE A 60 -6.40 2.33 -8.06
CA PHE A 60 -5.15 3.10 -8.01
C PHE A 60 -5.21 4.39 -8.83
N VAL A 61 -6.15 4.52 -9.76
CA VAL A 61 -6.46 5.79 -10.43
C VAL A 61 -6.85 6.92 -9.46
N ASP A 62 -7.37 6.57 -8.27
CA ASP A 62 -7.79 7.54 -7.24
C ASP A 62 -6.62 8.06 -6.38
N CYS A 63 -5.42 7.48 -6.50
CA CYS A 63 -4.21 7.94 -5.81
C CYS A 63 -3.67 9.23 -6.46
N LYS A 64 -4.35 10.36 -6.23
CA LYS A 64 -4.10 11.64 -6.92
C LYS A 64 -2.70 12.21 -6.77
N PHE A 65 -2.01 11.88 -5.68
CA PHE A 65 -0.70 12.43 -5.36
C PHE A 65 0.43 11.40 -5.47
N LEU A 66 0.11 10.14 -5.82
CA LEU A 66 1.09 9.06 -5.86
C LEU A 66 2.02 9.25 -7.05
N ASN A 67 3.29 9.51 -6.76
CA ASN A 67 4.33 9.74 -7.74
C ASN A 67 5.35 8.60 -7.79
N CYS A 68 5.44 7.81 -6.72
CA CYS A 68 6.35 6.67 -6.62
C CYS A 68 5.57 5.43 -6.17
N LEU A 69 5.66 4.37 -6.97
CA LEU A 69 5.11 3.06 -6.67
C LEU A 69 6.17 1.99 -6.93
N ALA A 70 6.53 1.22 -5.91
CA ALA A 70 7.38 0.05 -6.00
C ALA A 70 6.62 -1.17 -5.48
N LEU A 71 6.71 -2.30 -6.21
CA LEU A 71 5.95 -3.54 -5.97
C LEU A 71 6.89 -4.74 -5.93
#